data_AF-A0A1X6NET4-F1
#
_entry.id   AF-A0A1X6NET4-F1
#
_cell.length_a   1.000
_cell.length_b   1.000
_cell.length_c   1.000
_cell.angle_alpha   90.00
_cell.angle_beta   90.00
_cell.angle_gamma   90.00
#
_symmetry.space_group_name_H-M   'P 1'
#
loop_
_entity.id
_entity.type
_entity.pdbx_description
1 polymer ?
#
loop_
_entity_poly.entity_id
_entity_poly.type
_entity_poly.pdbx_seq_one_letter_code
_entity_poly.pdbx_strand_id
1 'polypeptide(L)'
;MGNQASHTRYLALGSFVVNFGVQSYGMLTSPNMKDVADANHYAFSPNPWFIAAFFSGQVVLQVAWIRKLFKLDQSGYQQIGASSEDTNVTADEVQTAVSYVPIYALGNLCIAGWLLFWLRGEFTGSQVLVTINTLMQLFAVARLPPLTSTSSSLMLLTHMVAKTFAGIGVLDFIDNGGVVMGYRAPPSALVAGLTYGLFPLATAVSTPFFGSILLYDVLGIMVGQRGVLGAGRWTTGLGWTAVAMGGIIGAKTFLTERKI
;
A
#
# COMPACT_ATOMS: atom_id res chain seq x y z
N MET A 1 -11.89 22.09 -19.87
CA MET A 1 -11.41 21.66 -18.54
C MET A 1 -12.42 20.83 -17.75
N GLY A 2 -13.75 20.98 -17.92
CA GLY A 2 -14.77 20.15 -17.23
C GLY A 2 -14.76 18.63 -17.52
N ASN A 3 -14.11 18.18 -18.60
CA ASN A 3 -13.96 16.73 -18.89
C ASN A 3 -12.92 16.04 -17.99
N GLN A 4 -11.96 16.77 -17.41
CA GLN A 4 -10.90 16.13 -16.62
C GLN A 4 -11.42 15.56 -15.31
N ALA A 5 -12.17 16.35 -14.52
CA ALA A 5 -12.70 15.85 -13.24
C ALA A 5 -13.72 14.71 -13.41
N SER A 6 -14.55 14.75 -14.47
CA SER A 6 -15.47 13.67 -14.80
C SER A 6 -14.72 12.38 -15.15
N HIS A 7 -13.73 12.45 -16.05
CA HIS A 7 -12.91 11.28 -16.42
C HIS A 7 -12.15 10.72 -15.21
N THR A 8 -11.62 11.60 -14.35
CA THR A 8 -10.93 11.22 -13.11
C THR A 8 -11.84 10.41 -12.17
N ARG A 9 -13.08 10.82 -11.94
CA ARG A 9 -14.02 10.10 -11.09
C ARG A 9 -14.29 8.69 -11.58
N TYR A 10 -14.60 8.57 -12.87
CA TYR A 10 -14.93 7.28 -13.47
C TYR A 10 -13.70 6.39 -13.62
N LEU A 11 -12.52 6.97 -13.84
CA LEU A 11 -11.26 6.22 -13.86
C LEU A 11 -10.93 5.65 -12.47
N ALA A 12 -11.06 6.47 -11.41
CA ALA A 12 -10.87 6.01 -10.04
C ALA A 12 -11.88 4.91 -9.67
N LEU A 13 -13.18 5.15 -9.88
CA LEU A 13 -14.22 4.17 -9.57
C LEU A 13 -14.10 2.89 -10.40
N GLY A 14 -13.88 3.03 -11.71
CA GLY A 14 -13.80 1.89 -12.63
C GLY A 14 -12.61 0.99 -12.30
N SER A 15 -11.43 1.57 -12.11
CA SER A 15 -10.23 0.81 -11.73
C SER A 15 -10.39 0.13 -10.35
N PHE A 16 -11.00 0.81 -9.37
CA PHE A 16 -11.35 0.21 -8.08
C PHE A 16 -12.26 -1.00 -8.23
N VAL A 17 -13.36 -0.86 -8.99
CA VAL A 17 -14.34 -1.95 -9.19
C VAL A 17 -13.69 -3.14 -9.89
N VAL A 18 -12.83 -2.90 -10.89
CA VAL A 18 -12.08 -3.96 -11.56
C VAL A 18 -11.17 -4.69 -10.56
N ASN A 19 -10.35 -3.96 -9.80
CA ASN A 19 -9.46 -4.56 -8.82
C ASN A 19 -10.23 -5.33 -7.74
N PHE A 20 -11.23 -4.70 -7.13
CA PHE A 20 -12.05 -5.34 -6.10
C PHE A 20 -12.75 -6.59 -6.62
N GLY A 21 -13.30 -6.55 -7.84
CA GLY A 21 -13.94 -7.70 -8.47
C GLY A 21 -12.97 -8.85 -8.73
N VAL A 22 -11.77 -8.55 -9.25
CA VAL A 22 -10.74 -9.56 -9.50
C VAL A 22 -10.20 -10.15 -8.19
N GLN A 23 -9.92 -9.31 -7.18
CA GLN A 23 -9.51 -9.78 -5.84
C GLN A 23 -10.57 -10.68 -5.20
N SER A 24 -11.85 -10.31 -5.31
CA SER A 24 -12.96 -11.14 -4.84
C SER A 24 -13.01 -12.48 -5.59
N TYR A 25 -12.84 -12.47 -6.92
CA TYR A 25 -12.74 -13.69 -7.72
C TYR A 25 -11.57 -14.58 -7.26
N GLY A 26 -10.37 -14.02 -7.05
CA GLY A 26 -9.20 -14.78 -6.63
C GLY A 26 -9.31 -15.37 -5.23
N MET A 27 -10.10 -14.75 -4.34
CA MET A 27 -10.41 -15.31 -3.02
C MET A 27 -11.43 -16.46 -3.09
N LEU A 28 -12.30 -16.46 -4.10
CA LEU A 28 -13.44 -17.40 -4.19
C LEU A 28 -13.22 -18.57 -5.17
N THR A 29 -12.24 -18.46 -6.06
CA THR A 29 -11.95 -19.49 -7.08
C THR A 29 -11.15 -20.67 -6.53
N SER A 30 -10.79 -21.64 -7.38
CA SER A 30 -9.94 -22.78 -7.00
C SER A 30 -8.97 -23.12 -8.14
N PRO A 31 -7.63 -23.12 -7.90
CA PRO A 31 -6.99 -22.73 -6.64
C PRO A 31 -7.26 -21.25 -6.31
N ASN A 32 -7.52 -20.93 -5.05
CA ASN A 32 -7.66 -19.54 -4.61
C ASN A 32 -6.28 -18.92 -4.32
N MET A 33 -6.26 -17.61 -4.07
CA MET A 33 -5.05 -16.86 -3.74
C MET A 33 -4.26 -17.45 -2.57
N LYS A 34 -4.97 -17.95 -1.54
CA LYS A 34 -4.36 -18.57 -0.37
C LYS A 34 -3.76 -19.94 -0.71
N ASP A 35 -4.43 -20.76 -1.52
CA ASP A 35 -3.89 -22.07 -1.94
C ASP A 35 -2.55 -21.90 -2.66
N VAL A 36 -2.48 -20.92 -3.57
CA VAL A 36 -1.23 -20.61 -4.29
C VAL A 36 -0.17 -20.07 -3.33
N ALA A 37 -0.54 -19.19 -2.39
CA ALA A 37 0.38 -18.64 -1.40
C ALA A 37 0.94 -19.72 -0.45
N ASP A 38 0.10 -20.64 0.02
CA ASP A 38 0.52 -21.75 0.89
C ASP A 38 1.46 -22.70 0.15
N ALA A 39 1.20 -22.97 -1.14
CA ALA A 39 2.06 -23.80 -1.98
C ALA A 39 3.42 -23.14 -2.30
N ASN A 40 3.50 -21.81 -2.19
CA ASN A 40 4.67 -21.01 -2.55
C ASN A 40 5.13 -20.13 -1.38
N HIS A 41 5.23 -20.71 -0.18
CA HIS A 41 5.64 -19.99 1.01
C HIS A 41 7.18 -19.84 1.08
N TYR A 42 7.66 -18.60 0.96
CA TYR A 42 9.09 -18.24 0.91
C TYR A 42 9.49 -17.28 2.03
N ALA A 43 10.75 -16.85 2.07
CA ALA A 43 11.34 -16.10 3.19
C ALA A 43 10.61 -14.79 3.55
N PHE A 44 9.94 -14.19 2.58
CA PHE A 44 9.21 -12.93 2.74
C PHE A 44 7.69 -13.11 2.79
N SER A 45 7.21 -14.36 2.82
CA SER A 45 5.77 -14.61 2.80
C SER A 45 5.12 -14.17 4.11
N PRO A 46 4.14 -13.24 4.04
CA PRO A 46 3.46 -12.71 5.21
C PRO A 46 2.40 -13.68 5.72
N ASN A 47 1.94 -13.44 6.95
CA ASN A 47 0.76 -14.11 7.45
C ASN A 47 -0.49 -13.66 6.66
N PRO A 48 -1.32 -14.58 6.15
CA PRO A 48 -2.47 -14.24 5.31
C PRO A 48 -3.52 -13.38 6.02
N TRP A 49 -3.65 -13.47 7.35
CA TRP A 49 -4.59 -12.65 8.10
C TRP A 49 -4.17 -11.18 8.21
N PHE A 50 -2.86 -10.92 8.20
CA PHE A 50 -2.35 -9.54 8.12
C PHE A 50 -2.71 -8.91 6.77
N ILE A 51 -2.55 -9.66 5.68
CA ILE A 51 -2.93 -9.21 4.33
C ILE A 51 -4.44 -8.92 4.26
N ALA A 52 -5.26 -9.85 4.74
CA ALA A 52 -6.72 -9.68 4.73
C ALA A 52 -7.17 -8.44 5.54
N ALA A 53 -6.58 -8.22 6.72
CA ALA A 53 -6.89 -7.07 7.55
C ALA A 53 -6.45 -5.75 6.90
N PHE A 54 -5.24 -5.71 6.33
CA PHE A 54 -4.73 -4.53 5.62
C PHE A 54 -5.62 -4.16 4.43
N PHE A 55 -5.92 -5.15 3.57
CA PHE A 55 -6.75 -4.94 2.39
C PHE A 55 -8.16 -4.45 2.76
N SER A 56 -8.76 -5.02 3.81
CA SER A 56 -10.09 -4.59 4.29
C SER A 56 -10.10 -3.12 4.70
N GLY A 57 -9.09 -2.67 5.45
CA GLY A 57 -8.93 -1.25 5.80
C GLY A 57 -8.69 -0.38 4.56
N GLN A 58 -7.86 -0.86 3.63
CA GLN A 58 -7.55 -0.16 2.38
C GLN A 58 -8.80 0.04 1.51
N VAL A 59 -9.71 -0.94 1.43
CA VAL A 59 -10.98 -0.81 0.71
C VAL A 59 -11.82 0.33 1.27
N VAL A 60 -11.94 0.43 2.60
CA VAL A 60 -12.71 1.50 3.26
C VAL A 60 -12.11 2.88 2.93
N LEU A 61 -10.78 3.02 3.03
CA LEU A 61 -10.09 4.28 2.71
C LEU A 61 -10.29 4.68 1.25
N GLN A 62 -10.18 3.73 0.31
CA GLN A 62 -10.39 3.97 -1.11
C GLN A 62 -11.80 4.43 -1.41
N VAL A 63 -12.81 3.75 -0.86
CA VAL A 63 -14.22 4.13 -1.05
C VAL A 63 -14.50 5.52 -0.47
N ALA A 64 -13.97 5.82 0.72
CA ALA A 64 -14.10 7.14 1.34
C ALA A 64 -13.46 8.25 0.48
N TRP A 65 -12.26 7.98 -0.07
CA TRP A 65 -11.56 8.91 -0.95
C TRP A 65 -12.29 9.10 -2.29
N ILE A 66 -12.71 8.02 -2.95
CA ILE A 66 -13.51 8.08 -4.19
C ILE A 66 -14.79 8.87 -3.94
N ARG A 67 -15.49 8.64 -2.83
CA ARG A 67 -16.69 9.42 -2.47
C ARG A 67 -16.39 10.92 -2.41
N LYS A 68 -15.24 11.33 -1.88
CA LYS A 68 -14.84 12.75 -1.87
C LYS A 68 -14.56 13.28 -3.27
N LEU A 69 -13.95 12.49 -4.18
CA LEU A 69 -13.77 12.88 -5.59
C LEU A 69 -15.10 13.15 -6.30
N PHE A 70 -16.15 12.39 -5.99
CA PHE A 70 -17.49 12.59 -6.57
C PHE A 70 -18.23 13.82 -6.02
N LYS A 71 -17.79 14.38 -4.89
CA LYS A 71 -18.30 15.64 -4.36
C LYS A 71 -17.66 16.88 -4.98
N LEU A 72 -16.63 16.74 -5.81
CA LEU A 72 -16.05 17.84 -6.57
C LEU A 72 -17.01 18.24 -7.73
N ASP A 73 -16.97 19.50 -8.15
CA ASP A 73 -17.74 20.03 -9.28
C ASP A 73 -17.15 19.56 -10.61
N GLN A 74 -17.84 19.78 -11.73
CA GLN A 74 -17.31 19.32 -13.03
C GLN A 74 -15.97 19.97 -13.39
N SER A 75 -15.69 21.17 -12.90
CA SER A 75 -14.38 21.80 -13.12
C SER A 75 -13.28 21.16 -12.26
N GLY A 76 -13.65 20.45 -11.19
CA GLY A 76 -12.78 19.86 -10.19
C GLY A 76 -12.53 20.80 -9.00
N TYR A 77 -12.66 22.11 -9.20
CA TYR A 77 -12.17 23.13 -8.27
C TYR A 77 -13.17 23.56 -7.19
N GLN A 78 -14.45 23.23 -7.33
CA GLN A 78 -15.49 23.59 -6.36
C GLN A 78 -16.15 22.34 -5.81
N GLN A 79 -16.81 22.43 -4.66
CA GLN A 79 -17.55 21.30 -4.09
C GLN A 79 -19.04 21.41 -4.42
N ILE A 80 -19.65 20.32 -4.87
CA ILE A 80 -21.09 20.24 -5.16
C ILE A 80 -21.86 20.08 -3.84
N GLY A 81 -22.75 21.04 -3.53
CA GLY A 81 -23.69 20.95 -2.41
C GLY A 81 -23.07 21.05 -1.02
N ALA A 82 -22.04 21.90 -0.85
CA ALA A 82 -21.28 22.01 0.39
C ALA A 82 -22.15 22.37 1.62
N SER A 83 -22.11 21.49 2.63
CA SER A 83 -22.41 21.83 4.03
C SER A 83 -21.17 22.45 4.69
N SER A 84 -21.37 23.28 5.70
CA SER A 84 -20.39 24.17 6.38
C SER A 84 -19.13 23.50 6.96
N GLU A 85 -19.01 22.17 6.97
CA GLU A 85 -17.82 21.44 7.44
C GLU A 85 -16.75 21.21 6.35
N ASP A 86 -17.08 21.29 5.05
CA ASP A 86 -16.13 20.98 3.96
C ASP A 86 -15.60 22.24 3.22
N THR A 87 -15.87 23.46 3.71
CA THR A 87 -15.59 24.76 3.05
C THR A 87 -14.11 25.14 2.83
N ASN A 88 -13.14 24.31 3.22
CA ASN A 88 -11.71 24.66 3.20
C ASN A 88 -10.84 23.87 2.20
N VAL A 89 -11.44 23.13 1.25
CA VAL A 89 -10.65 22.43 0.22
C VAL A 89 -10.05 23.46 -0.75
N THR A 90 -8.71 23.48 -0.87
CA THR A 90 -8.03 24.40 -1.78
C THR A 90 -7.92 23.83 -3.20
N ALA A 91 -7.73 24.70 -4.20
CA ALA A 91 -7.50 24.26 -5.59
C ALA A 91 -6.25 23.36 -5.73
N ASP A 92 -5.22 23.58 -4.91
CA ASP A 92 -4.00 22.77 -4.90
C ASP A 92 -4.24 21.36 -4.35
N GLU A 93 -5.07 21.23 -3.31
CA GLU A 93 -5.46 19.93 -2.76
C GLU A 93 -6.31 19.12 -3.74
N VAL A 94 -7.25 19.79 -4.43
CA VAL A 94 -7.98 19.20 -5.55
C VAL A 94 -7.02 18.71 -6.62
N GLN A 95 -6.10 19.58 -7.08
CA GLN A 95 -5.16 19.25 -8.14
C GLN A 95 -4.28 18.05 -7.75
N THR A 96 -3.85 17.98 -6.50
CA THR A 96 -3.09 16.85 -5.95
C THR A 96 -3.90 15.56 -6.04
N ALA A 97 -5.15 15.56 -5.58
CA ALA A 97 -6.01 14.39 -5.63
C ALA A 97 -6.31 13.93 -7.08
N VAL A 98 -6.63 14.88 -7.97
CA VAL A 98 -6.90 14.61 -9.39
C VAL A 98 -5.67 14.07 -10.10
N SER A 99 -4.48 14.61 -9.81
CA SER A 99 -3.21 14.18 -10.41
C SER A 99 -2.76 12.81 -9.91
N TYR A 100 -3.20 12.39 -8.73
CA TYR A 100 -2.91 11.06 -8.18
C TYR A 100 -3.76 9.95 -8.85
N VAL A 101 -4.95 10.27 -9.35
CA VAL A 101 -5.89 9.27 -9.89
C VAL A 101 -5.31 8.37 -10.99
N PRO A 102 -4.54 8.86 -11.99
CA PRO A 102 -3.94 7.96 -12.98
C PRO A 102 -3.00 6.92 -12.36
N ILE A 103 -2.23 7.31 -11.34
CA ILE A 103 -1.32 6.39 -10.62
C ILE A 103 -2.13 5.41 -9.77
N TYR A 104 -3.18 5.89 -9.09
CA TYR A 104 -4.12 5.05 -8.38
C TYR A 104 -4.77 3.99 -9.30
N ALA A 105 -5.22 4.41 -10.47
CA ALA A 105 -5.85 3.51 -11.44
C ALA A 105 -4.87 2.49 -12.01
N LEU A 106 -3.65 2.91 -12.35
CA LEU A 106 -2.59 2.01 -12.76
C LEU A 106 -2.30 0.95 -11.68
N GLY A 107 -2.20 1.36 -10.41
CA GLY A 107 -1.98 0.44 -9.31
C GLY A 107 -3.10 -0.61 -9.17
N ASN A 108 -4.36 -0.18 -9.24
CA ASN A 108 -5.50 -1.10 -9.22
C ASN A 108 -5.47 -2.10 -10.38
N LEU A 109 -5.13 -1.65 -11.58
CA LEU A 109 -5.02 -2.54 -12.75
C LEU A 109 -3.82 -3.48 -12.65
N CYS A 110 -2.69 -3.02 -12.10
CA CYS A 110 -1.54 -3.86 -11.81
C CYS A 110 -1.87 -4.95 -10.78
N ILE A 111 -2.59 -4.63 -9.70
CA ILE A 111 -3.01 -5.62 -8.68
C ILE A 111 -3.99 -6.62 -9.30
N ALA A 112 -4.97 -6.14 -10.06
CA ALA A 112 -5.91 -7.02 -10.77
C ALA A 112 -5.18 -7.99 -11.72
N GLY A 113 -4.26 -7.47 -12.55
CA GLY A 113 -3.46 -8.28 -13.46
C GLY A 113 -2.51 -9.23 -12.71
N TRP A 114 -1.91 -8.77 -11.61
CA TRP A 114 -1.03 -9.57 -10.75
C TRP A 114 -1.75 -10.83 -10.30
N LEU A 115 -2.98 -10.71 -9.79
CA LEU A 115 -3.73 -11.85 -9.29
C LEU A 115 -4.03 -12.86 -10.40
N LEU A 116 -4.33 -12.38 -11.62
CA LEU A 116 -4.57 -13.27 -12.76
C LEU A 116 -3.33 -14.09 -13.15
N PHE A 117 -2.13 -13.53 -13.05
CA PHE A 117 -0.88 -14.26 -13.27
C PHE A 117 -0.56 -15.17 -12.08
N TRP A 118 -0.77 -14.68 -10.85
CA TRP A 118 -0.55 -15.42 -9.60
C TRP A 118 -1.34 -16.73 -9.57
N LEU A 119 -2.64 -16.68 -9.86
CA LEU A 119 -3.51 -17.86 -9.85
C LEU A 119 -3.13 -18.91 -10.92
N ARG A 120 -2.39 -18.51 -11.96
CA ARG A 120 -1.87 -19.40 -13.01
C ARG A 120 -0.46 -19.93 -12.69
N GLY A 121 0.15 -19.52 -11.59
CA GLY A 121 1.54 -19.83 -11.27
C GLY A 121 2.56 -19.08 -12.14
N GLU A 122 2.14 -18.05 -12.88
CA GLU A 122 3.00 -17.25 -13.76
C GLU A 122 3.67 -16.12 -12.98
N PHE A 123 4.51 -16.48 -12.00
CA PHE A 123 5.04 -15.54 -11.00
C PHE A 123 5.94 -14.44 -11.57
N THR A 124 6.57 -14.67 -12.73
CA THR A 124 7.36 -13.62 -13.40
C THR A 124 6.46 -12.51 -13.93
N GLY A 125 5.33 -12.86 -14.55
CA GLY A 125 4.35 -11.88 -15.03
C GLY A 125 3.74 -11.09 -13.87
N SER A 126 3.45 -11.78 -12.77
CA SER A 126 2.95 -11.15 -11.55
C SER A 126 3.99 -10.19 -10.95
N GLN A 127 5.27 -10.55 -10.92
CA GLN A 127 6.35 -9.67 -10.42
C GLN A 127 6.51 -8.40 -11.24
N VAL A 128 6.38 -8.46 -12.56
CA VAL A 128 6.46 -7.27 -13.43
C VAL A 128 5.39 -6.26 -13.04
N LEU A 129 4.15 -6.71 -12.86
CA LEU A 129 3.03 -5.82 -12.49
C LEU A 129 3.18 -5.26 -11.08
N VAL A 130 3.62 -6.08 -10.13
CA VAL A 130 3.95 -5.62 -8.78
C VAL A 130 5.04 -4.56 -8.81
N THR A 131 6.11 -4.78 -9.57
CA THR A 131 7.21 -3.81 -9.72
C THR A 131 6.71 -2.48 -10.25
N ILE A 132 5.87 -2.49 -11.30
CA ILE A 132 5.26 -1.26 -11.85
C ILE A 132 4.42 -0.57 -10.77
N ASN A 133 3.55 -1.30 -10.06
CA ASN A 133 2.74 -0.74 -8.98
C ASN A 133 3.62 -0.10 -7.90
N THR A 134 4.58 -0.84 -7.35
CA THR A 134 5.44 -0.40 -6.26
C THR A 134 6.20 0.88 -6.62
N LEU A 135 6.84 0.92 -7.79
CA LEU A 135 7.61 2.08 -8.23
C LEU A 135 6.71 3.31 -8.43
N MET A 136 5.55 3.14 -9.06
CA MET A 136 4.63 4.24 -9.33
C MET A 136 3.98 4.79 -8.06
N GLN A 137 3.62 3.93 -7.12
CA GLN A 137 3.05 4.37 -5.84
C GLN A 137 4.10 5.04 -4.95
N LEU A 138 5.34 4.52 -4.90
CA LEU A 138 6.44 5.19 -4.20
C LEU A 138 6.76 6.55 -4.82
N PHE A 139 6.76 6.64 -6.16
CA PHE A 139 6.90 7.92 -6.87
C PHE A 139 5.78 8.90 -6.50
N ALA A 140 4.52 8.45 -6.46
CA ALA A 140 3.41 9.30 -6.03
C ALA A 140 3.59 9.80 -4.59
N VAL A 141 3.91 8.91 -3.65
CA VAL A 141 4.11 9.27 -2.24
C VAL A 141 5.26 10.28 -2.07
N ALA A 142 6.36 10.13 -2.82
CA ALA A 142 7.49 11.06 -2.79
C ALA A 142 7.14 12.45 -3.35
N ARG A 143 6.09 12.56 -4.18
CA ARG A 143 5.64 13.80 -4.81
C ARG A 143 4.46 14.47 -4.09
N LEU A 144 3.86 13.82 -3.10
CA LEU A 144 2.77 14.40 -2.34
C LEU A 144 3.26 15.62 -1.53
N PRO A 145 2.51 16.74 -1.55
CA PRO A 145 2.76 17.86 -0.65
C PRO A 145 2.74 17.41 0.82
N PRO A 146 3.48 18.06 1.74
CA PRO A 146 3.34 17.79 3.16
C PRO A 146 1.93 18.08 3.67
N LEU A 147 1.45 17.26 4.60
CA LEU A 147 0.23 17.56 5.36
C LEU A 147 0.51 18.66 6.39
N THR A 148 -0.47 19.55 6.58
CA THR A 148 -0.49 20.59 7.62
C THR A 148 -1.69 20.39 8.54
N SER A 149 -1.74 21.11 9.66
CA SER A 149 -2.89 21.11 10.57
C SER A 149 -4.18 21.63 9.92
N THR A 150 -4.07 22.32 8.79
CA THR A 150 -5.19 22.88 8.03
C THR A 150 -5.57 22.05 6.80
N SER A 151 -4.88 20.93 6.54
CA SER A 151 -5.17 20.09 5.38
C SER A 151 -6.60 19.54 5.42
N SER A 152 -7.28 19.55 4.27
CA SER A 152 -8.65 19.06 4.19
C SER A 152 -8.74 17.53 4.31
N SER A 153 -9.96 17.04 4.55
CA SER A 153 -10.26 15.61 4.53
C SER A 153 -9.92 14.93 3.19
N LEU A 154 -10.05 15.64 2.05
CA LEU A 154 -9.66 15.12 0.74
C LEU A 154 -8.15 14.89 0.66
N MET A 155 -7.37 15.86 1.14
CA MET A 155 -5.91 15.78 1.16
C MET A 155 -5.44 14.66 2.08
N LEU A 156 -5.99 14.57 3.29
CA LEU A 156 -5.73 13.48 4.24
C LEU A 156 -6.02 12.10 3.62
N LEU A 157 -7.19 11.93 3.01
CA LEU A 157 -7.57 10.67 2.37
C LEU A 157 -6.66 10.34 1.17
N THR A 158 -6.26 11.34 0.39
CA THR A 158 -5.29 11.15 -0.73
C THR A 158 -3.97 10.60 -0.20
N HIS A 159 -3.46 11.16 0.89
CA HIS A 159 -2.26 10.63 1.55
C HIS A 159 -2.46 9.22 2.10
N MET A 160 -3.60 8.94 2.73
CA MET A 160 -3.88 7.62 3.31
C MET A 160 -3.94 6.55 2.22
N VAL A 161 -4.67 6.81 1.12
CA VAL A 161 -4.77 5.88 -0.01
C VAL A 161 -3.40 5.68 -0.67
N ALA A 162 -2.68 6.76 -1.00
CA ALA A 162 -1.39 6.66 -1.66
C ALA A 162 -0.34 5.91 -0.82
N LYS A 163 -0.26 6.22 0.48
CA LYS A 163 0.71 5.58 1.37
C LYS A 163 0.39 4.12 1.64
N THR A 164 -0.89 3.76 1.76
CA THR A 164 -1.28 2.34 1.93
C THR A 164 -1.05 1.53 0.66
N PHE A 165 -1.31 2.10 -0.53
CA PHE A 165 -0.95 1.48 -1.81
C PHE A 165 0.56 1.28 -1.98
N ALA A 166 1.35 2.30 -1.64
CA ALA A 166 2.80 2.21 -1.73
C ALA A 166 3.37 1.19 -0.74
N GLY A 167 2.82 1.14 0.49
CA GLY A 167 3.27 0.23 1.52
C GLY A 167 3.03 -1.23 1.14
N ILE A 168 1.78 -1.59 0.79
CA ILE A 168 1.49 -2.96 0.32
C ILE A 168 2.29 -3.31 -0.93
N GLY A 169 2.53 -2.35 -1.83
CA GLY A 169 3.41 -2.55 -2.98
C GLY A 169 4.84 -2.93 -2.58
N VAL A 170 5.39 -2.40 -1.49
CA VAL A 170 6.72 -2.82 -0.99
C VAL A 170 6.68 -4.28 -0.53
N LEU A 171 5.65 -4.67 0.22
CA LEU A 171 5.47 -6.05 0.68
C LEU A 171 5.29 -7.01 -0.50
N ASP A 172 4.39 -6.71 -1.43
CA ASP A 172 4.13 -7.53 -2.60
C ASP A 172 5.40 -7.71 -3.44
N PHE A 173 6.21 -6.65 -3.57
CA PHE A 173 7.45 -6.69 -4.35
C PHE A 173 8.45 -7.69 -3.80
N ILE A 174 8.61 -7.75 -2.48
CA ILE A 174 9.55 -8.67 -1.84
C ILE A 174 8.99 -10.07 -1.67
N ASP A 175 7.68 -10.23 -1.41
CA ASP A 175 7.03 -11.54 -1.29
C ASP A 175 7.00 -12.24 -2.65
N ASN A 176 6.40 -11.61 -3.65
CA ASN A 176 6.34 -12.16 -5.01
C ASN A 176 7.76 -12.31 -5.61
N GLY A 177 8.69 -11.41 -5.26
CA GLY A 177 10.09 -11.55 -5.64
C GLY A 177 10.74 -12.79 -5.01
N GLY A 178 10.42 -13.08 -3.75
CA GLY A 178 10.79 -14.30 -3.06
C GLY A 178 10.28 -15.56 -3.76
N VAL A 179 9.04 -15.53 -4.25
CA VAL A 179 8.46 -16.63 -5.05
C VAL A 179 9.23 -16.82 -6.36
N VAL A 180 9.42 -15.76 -7.15
CA VAL A 180 10.12 -15.82 -8.44
C VAL A 180 11.55 -16.35 -8.29
N MET A 181 12.24 -15.95 -7.23
CA MET A 181 13.62 -16.38 -6.97
C MET A 181 13.71 -17.73 -6.25
N GLY A 182 12.59 -18.33 -5.85
CA GLY A 182 12.58 -19.55 -5.05
C GLY A 182 13.28 -19.40 -3.69
N TYR A 183 13.21 -18.22 -3.08
CA TYR A 183 14.07 -17.83 -1.97
C TYR A 183 13.53 -18.30 -0.61
N ARG A 184 13.89 -19.53 -0.22
CA ARG A 184 13.35 -20.21 0.96
C ARG A 184 13.81 -19.58 2.27
N ALA A 185 12.99 -19.71 3.31
CA ALA A 185 13.37 -19.34 4.66
C ALA A 185 14.33 -20.39 5.28
N PRO A 186 15.32 -19.96 6.09
CA PRO A 186 15.72 -18.57 6.31
C PRO A 186 16.50 -18.01 5.11
N PRO A 187 16.44 -16.68 4.88
CA PRO A 187 17.26 -16.05 3.85
C PRO A 187 18.76 -16.11 4.20
N SER A 188 19.63 -15.90 3.20
CA SER A 188 21.07 -15.73 3.43
C SER A 188 21.37 -14.57 4.38
N ALA A 189 22.52 -14.63 5.06
CA ALA A 189 22.93 -13.63 6.05
C ALA A 189 22.99 -12.20 5.47
N LEU A 190 23.43 -12.06 4.21
CA LEU A 190 23.46 -10.77 3.52
C LEU A 190 22.04 -10.21 3.36
N VAL A 191 21.11 -11.01 2.83
CA VAL A 191 19.73 -10.56 2.62
C VAL A 191 19.04 -10.27 3.95
N ALA A 192 19.24 -11.11 4.96
CA ALA A 192 18.72 -10.85 6.30
C ALA A 192 19.24 -9.51 6.86
N GLY A 193 20.56 -9.30 6.79
CA GLY A 193 21.19 -8.05 7.24
C GLY A 193 20.68 -6.82 6.48
N LEU A 194 20.51 -6.93 5.16
CA LEU A 194 19.91 -5.87 4.34
C LEU A 194 18.46 -5.59 4.77
N THR A 195 17.62 -6.62 4.99
CA THR A 195 16.25 -6.40 5.46
C THR A 195 16.23 -5.73 6.83
N TYR A 196 17.08 -6.19 7.77
CA TYR A 196 17.15 -5.62 9.11
C TYR A 196 17.63 -4.16 9.13
N GLY A 197 18.44 -3.75 8.15
CA GLY A 197 18.93 -2.37 8.03
C GLY A 197 18.03 -1.45 7.21
N LEU A 198 17.55 -1.92 6.06
CA LEU A 198 16.83 -1.09 5.10
C LEU A 198 15.43 -0.71 5.58
N PHE A 199 14.70 -1.58 6.28
CA PHE A 199 13.37 -1.25 6.81
C PHE A 199 13.40 -0.15 7.89
N PRO A 200 14.27 -0.22 8.91
CA PRO A 200 14.46 0.88 9.85
C PRO A 200 14.94 2.17 9.16
N LEU A 201 15.85 2.08 8.19
CA LEU A 201 16.30 3.25 7.43
C LEU A 201 15.14 3.89 6.65
N ALA A 202 14.35 3.08 5.91
CA ALA A 202 13.17 3.53 5.19
C ALA A 202 12.14 4.18 6.14
N THR A 203 11.98 3.62 7.34
CA THR A 203 11.14 4.20 8.40
C THR A 203 11.68 5.55 8.89
N ALA A 204 13.00 5.66 9.08
CA ALA A 204 13.65 6.88 9.51
C ALA A 204 13.51 8.02 8.49
N VAL A 205 13.54 7.73 7.19
CA VAL A 205 13.42 8.75 6.12
C VAL A 205 11.99 9.03 5.67
N SER A 206 11.00 8.24 6.08
CA SER A 206 9.59 8.40 5.67
C SER A 206 8.70 9.04 6.74
N THR A 207 7.49 9.49 6.40
CA THR A 207 6.56 10.01 7.44
C THR A 207 6.18 8.92 8.46
N PRO A 208 5.87 9.25 9.72
CA PRO A 208 5.47 8.26 10.73
C PRO A 208 4.37 7.30 10.27
N PHE A 209 3.37 7.80 9.55
CA PHE A 209 2.29 6.97 9.00
C PHE A 209 2.79 5.95 7.95
N PHE A 210 3.65 6.35 7.02
CA PHE A 210 4.22 5.42 6.03
C PHE A 210 5.15 4.41 6.70
N GLY A 211 5.99 4.86 7.64
CA GLY A 211 6.81 3.96 8.45
C GLY A 211 5.99 2.93 9.23
N SER A 212 4.81 3.32 9.72
CA SER A 212 3.89 2.40 10.43
C SER A 212 3.32 1.32 9.51
N ILE A 213 3.10 1.63 8.23
CA ILE A 213 2.69 0.64 7.23
C ILE A 213 3.85 -0.34 6.97
N LEU A 214 5.07 0.16 6.75
CA LEU A 214 6.23 -0.72 6.59
C LEU A 214 6.48 -1.60 7.82
N LEU A 215 6.25 -1.07 9.02
CA LEU A 215 6.30 -1.83 10.27
C LEU A 215 5.23 -2.94 10.26
N TYR A 216 4.01 -2.62 9.85
CA TYR A 216 2.94 -3.60 9.70
C TYR A 216 3.34 -4.74 8.75
N ASP A 217 3.98 -4.42 7.62
CA ASP A 217 4.48 -5.41 6.67
C ASP A 217 5.53 -6.33 7.30
N VAL A 218 6.52 -5.75 8.01
CA VAL A 218 7.56 -6.52 8.73
C VAL A 218 6.94 -7.43 9.79
N LEU A 219 5.91 -6.97 10.51
CA LEU A 219 5.17 -7.80 11.46
C LEU A 219 4.41 -8.92 10.75
N GLY A 220 3.80 -8.63 9.60
CA GLY A 220 3.14 -9.62 8.75
C GLY A 220 4.09 -10.74 8.33
N ILE A 221 5.29 -10.39 7.85
CA ILE A 221 6.35 -11.35 7.52
C ILE A 221 6.79 -12.10 8.77
N MET A 222 7.11 -11.41 9.86
CA MET A 222 7.55 -12.05 11.10
C MET A 222 6.55 -13.12 11.57
N VAL A 223 5.25 -12.81 11.56
CA VAL A 223 4.21 -13.76 11.96
C VAL A 223 4.05 -14.88 10.92
N GLY A 224 4.17 -14.57 9.63
CA GLY A 224 4.12 -15.57 8.54
C GLY A 224 5.23 -16.62 8.66
N GLN A 225 6.42 -16.20 9.10
CA GLN A 225 7.59 -17.06 9.25
C GLN A 225 7.62 -17.83 10.59
N ARG A 226 6.61 -17.66 11.46
CA ARG A 226 6.51 -18.45 12.70
C ARG A 226 6.17 -19.90 12.37
N GLY A 227 6.96 -20.82 12.90
CA GLY A 227 6.75 -22.26 12.69
C GLY A 227 7.36 -22.80 11.39
N VAL A 228 7.93 -21.94 10.53
CA VAL A 228 8.70 -22.40 9.37
C VAL A 228 10.02 -23.02 9.85
N LEU A 229 10.27 -24.27 9.44
CA LEU A 229 11.45 -25.02 9.86
C LEU A 229 12.74 -24.28 9.48
N GLY A 230 13.61 -24.03 10.47
CA GLY A 230 14.88 -23.32 10.26
C GLY A 230 14.78 -21.79 10.25
N ALA A 231 13.58 -21.21 10.22
CA ALA A 231 13.38 -19.75 10.17
C ALA A 231 13.49 -19.03 11.52
N GLY A 232 13.75 -19.74 12.63
CA GLY A 232 13.72 -19.13 13.98
C GLY A 232 14.57 -17.87 14.13
N ARG A 233 15.81 -17.86 13.64
CA ARG A 233 16.69 -16.68 13.66
C ARG A 233 16.18 -15.53 12.77
N TRP A 234 15.56 -15.87 11.64
CA TRP A 234 14.96 -14.90 10.72
C TRP A 234 13.79 -14.19 11.39
N THR A 235 12.88 -14.97 11.97
CA THR A 235 11.73 -14.47 12.72
C THR A 235 12.13 -13.61 13.92
N THR A 236 13.14 -14.03 14.70
CA THR A 236 13.66 -13.23 15.82
C THR A 236 14.26 -11.90 15.34
N GLY A 237 15.04 -11.91 14.25
CA GLY A 237 15.62 -10.68 13.72
C GLY A 237 14.57 -9.71 13.19
N LEU A 238 13.56 -10.19 12.46
CA LEU A 238 12.41 -9.38 12.05
C LEU A 238 11.69 -8.76 13.26
N GLY A 239 11.57 -9.49 14.37
CA GLY A 239 11.01 -8.96 15.62
C GLY A 239 11.82 -7.79 16.19
N TRP A 240 13.16 -7.90 16.21
CA TRP A 240 14.02 -6.79 16.62
C TRP A 240 13.97 -5.60 15.64
N THR A 241 13.88 -5.88 14.34
CA THR A 241 13.67 -4.86 13.31
C THR A 241 12.35 -4.10 13.56
N ALA A 242 11.27 -4.81 13.86
CA ALA A 242 9.98 -4.21 14.19
C ALA A 242 10.05 -3.31 15.44
N VAL A 243 10.75 -3.74 16.49
CA VAL A 243 11.00 -2.91 17.68
C VAL A 243 11.75 -1.63 17.33
N ALA A 244 12.82 -1.72 16.53
CA ALA A 244 13.59 -0.56 16.10
C ALA A 244 12.75 0.43 15.30
N MET A 245 11.97 -0.07 14.33
CA MET A 245 11.03 0.75 13.54
C MET A 245 9.97 1.42 14.43
N GLY A 246 9.38 0.68 15.37
CA GLY A 246 8.42 1.22 16.34
C GLY A 246 9.03 2.35 17.19
N GLY A 247 10.27 2.18 17.65
CA GLY A 247 11.01 3.23 18.36
C GLY A 247 11.23 4.49 17.51
N ILE A 248 11.62 4.32 16.23
CA ILE A 248 11.79 5.42 15.28
C ILE A 248 10.46 6.16 15.06
N ILE A 249 9.36 5.44 14.83
CA ILE A 249 8.03 6.02 14.62
C ILE A 249 7.58 6.80 15.86
N GLY A 250 7.73 6.22 17.05
CA GLY A 250 7.38 6.86 18.31
C GLY A 250 8.15 8.14 18.54
N ALA A 251 9.49 8.10 18.36
CA ALA A 251 10.34 9.27 18.48
C ALA A 251 9.94 10.37 17.50
N LYS A 252 9.68 10.02 16.23
CA LYS A 252 9.28 11.00 15.21
C LYS A 252 7.92 11.63 15.51
N THR A 253 6.95 10.83 15.91
CA THR A 253 5.60 11.31 16.24
C THR A 253 5.66 12.30 17.40
N PHE A 254 6.37 11.95 18.47
CA PHE A 254 6.58 12.81 19.64
C PHE A 254 7.29 14.14 19.28
N LEU A 255 8.29 14.09 18.40
CA LEU A 255 9.01 15.28 17.95
C LEU A 255 8.18 16.16 17.01
N THR A 256 7.26 15.58 16.23
CA THR A 256 6.35 16.33 15.36
C THR A 256 5.27 17.05 16.17
N GLU A 257 4.68 16.40 17.18
CA GLU A 257 3.67 17.02 18.05
C GLU A 257 4.22 18.23 18.81
N ARG A 258 5.51 18.24 19.17
CA ARG A 258 6.15 19.38 19.86
C ARG A 258 6.45 20.58 18.97
N LYS A 259 6.32 20.45 17.65
CA LYS A 259 6.60 21.53 16.67
C LYS A 259 5.34 22.24 16.17
N ILE A 260 4.15 21.74 16.55
CA ILE A 260 2.83 22.32 16.25
C ILE A 260 2.32 22.98 17.52
#